data_AF-A0A1I0QTN8-F1
#
_entry.id   AF-A0A1I0QTN8-F1
#
_cell.length_a   1.000
_cell.length_b   1.000
_cell.length_c   1.000
_cell.angle_alpha   90.00
_cell.angle_beta   90.00
_cell.angle_gamma   90.00
#
_symmetry.space_group_name_H-M   'P 1'
#
loop_
_entity.id
_entity.type
_entity.pdbx_description
1 polymer ?
#
loop_
_entity_poly.entity_id
_entity_poly.type
_entity_poly.pdbx_seq_one_letter_code
_entity_poly.pdbx_strand_id
1 'polypeptide(L)'
;MKKYYSKKLKILKLKRMNLQSIRKSMHHAFFPVKFKNEKIEKLHDFISQNDRDAEYWQLNGLLGEFINIIKNFNQDDVRFFFNTINLWDSYHLVIIADKLLDPTVKASVKYDFGFVYCRIFCLYEKLDSYYLVDSLEIAVNMYDSKLNLSMLVDLATKINLLFQNKQITKQQLDYNLSFINKLQNELQKP
;
A
#
# COMPACT_ATOMS: atom_id res chain seq x y z
N MET A 1 13.73 11.68 7.07
CA MET A 1 12.32 11.24 6.88
C MET A 1 12.07 9.77 7.25
N LYS A 2 12.92 8.78 6.90
CA LYS A 2 12.73 7.35 7.27
C LYS A 2 12.48 7.06 8.77
N LYS A 3 13.14 7.77 9.70
CA LYS A 3 12.97 7.59 11.16
C LYS A 3 11.56 7.93 11.67
N TYR A 4 10.83 8.83 11.00
CA TYR A 4 9.52 9.31 11.47
C TYR A 4 8.39 8.33 11.10
N TYR A 5 8.44 7.75 9.89
CA TYR A 5 7.51 6.72 9.44
C TYR A 5 7.62 5.42 10.22
N SER A 6 8.84 4.95 10.51
CA SER A 6 9.10 3.79 11.36
C SER A 6 8.47 3.94 12.76
N LYS A 7 8.52 5.15 13.35
CA LYS A 7 7.94 5.41 14.68
C LYS A 7 6.41 5.41 14.65
N LYS A 8 5.77 5.97 13.62
CA LYS A 8 4.30 5.90 13.43
C LYS A 8 3.81 4.46 13.23
N LEU A 9 4.52 3.66 12.42
CA LEU A 9 4.22 2.24 12.20
C LEU A 9 4.34 1.41 13.50
N LYS A 10 5.35 1.69 14.34
CA LYS A 10 5.53 1.04 15.65
C LYS A 10 4.38 1.35 16.63
N ILE A 11 3.86 2.58 16.63
CA ILE A 11 2.73 2.98 17.49
C ILE A 11 1.42 2.30 17.04
N LEU A 12 1.23 2.08 15.74
CA LEU A 12 0.08 1.34 15.20
C LEU A 12 0.10 -0.13 15.64
N LYS A 13 1.28 -0.77 15.63
CA LYS A 13 1.48 -2.16 16.09
C LYS A 13 0.97 -2.37 17.51
N LEU A 14 1.23 -1.40 18.40
CA LEU A 14 0.77 -1.44 19.79
C LEU A 14 -0.75 -1.26 19.94
N LYS A 15 -1.40 -0.45 19.08
CA LYS A 15 -2.86 -0.24 19.14
C LYS A 15 -3.67 -1.39 18.54
N ARG A 16 -3.18 -2.06 17.49
CA ARG A 16 -3.87 -3.20 16.83
C ARG A 16 -3.68 -4.54 17.54
N MET A 17 -2.69 -4.67 18.45
CA MET A 17 -2.40 -5.89 19.22
C MET A 17 -3.40 -6.18 20.36
N ASN A 18 -4.71 -6.05 20.10
CA ASN A 18 -5.73 -6.38 21.10
C ASN A 18 -6.87 -7.21 20.47
N LEU A 19 -6.90 -8.50 20.81
CA LEU A 19 -7.93 -9.52 20.53
C LEU A 19 -8.24 -9.93 19.08
N GLN A 20 -8.26 -9.03 18.10
CA GLN A 20 -8.65 -9.39 16.71
C GLN A 20 -7.60 -10.21 15.96
N SER A 21 -6.31 -9.96 16.22
CA SER A 21 -5.19 -10.69 15.60
C SER A 21 -5.15 -12.16 16.01
N ILE A 22 -5.43 -12.47 17.28
CA ILE A 22 -5.47 -13.85 17.82
C ILE A 22 -6.61 -14.64 17.16
N ARG A 23 -7.78 -14.01 16.99
CA ARG A 23 -8.93 -14.64 16.32
C ARG A 23 -8.67 -14.92 14.84
N LYS A 24 -8.00 -14.00 14.14
CA LYS A 24 -7.61 -14.18 12.73
C LYS A 24 -6.55 -15.29 12.56
N SER A 25 -5.53 -15.34 13.41
CA SER A 25 -4.50 -16.39 13.35
C SER A 25 -5.08 -17.79 13.53
N MET A 26 -6.05 -17.97 14.45
CA MET A 26 -6.75 -19.26 14.58
C MET A 26 -7.60 -19.58 13.34
N HIS A 27 -8.37 -18.61 12.83
CA HIS A 27 -9.19 -18.84 11.63
C HIS A 27 -8.35 -19.20 10.40
N HIS A 28 -7.16 -18.60 10.23
CA HIS A 28 -6.26 -18.93 9.13
C HIS A 28 -5.68 -20.34 9.21
N ALA A 29 -5.38 -20.81 10.42
CA ALA A 29 -4.90 -22.18 10.65
C ALA A 29 -5.97 -23.23 10.32
N PHE A 30 -7.25 -22.93 10.56
CA PHE A 30 -8.36 -23.86 10.28
C PHE A 30 -8.95 -23.70 8.86
N PHE A 31 -8.77 -22.55 8.22
CA PHE A 31 -9.27 -22.25 6.87
C PHE A 31 -8.21 -21.47 6.07
N PRO A 32 -7.19 -22.16 5.52
CA PRO A 32 -6.13 -21.50 4.78
C PRO A 32 -6.72 -20.80 3.55
N VAL A 33 -6.32 -19.54 3.34
CA VAL A 33 -6.74 -18.79 2.17
C VAL A 33 -6.07 -19.41 0.94
N LYS A 34 -6.87 -20.01 0.06
CA LYS A 34 -6.37 -20.56 -1.21
C LYS A 34 -6.36 -19.48 -2.27
N PHE A 35 -5.19 -18.91 -2.55
CA PHE A 35 -5.02 -18.01 -3.68
C PHE A 35 -4.81 -18.86 -4.95
N LYS A 36 -5.64 -18.66 -5.98
CA LYS A 36 -5.46 -19.35 -7.28
C LYS A 36 -4.26 -18.83 -8.08
N ASN A 37 -3.65 -17.72 -7.65
CA ASN A 37 -2.44 -17.16 -8.25
C ASN A 37 -1.26 -17.37 -7.30
N GLU A 38 -0.32 -18.23 -7.68
CA GLU A 38 0.84 -18.59 -6.85
C GLU A 38 1.71 -17.40 -6.45
N LYS A 39 1.81 -16.35 -7.29
CA LYS A 39 2.62 -15.18 -6.97
C LYS A 39 1.98 -14.36 -5.86
N ILE A 40 0.66 -14.23 -5.89
CA ILE A 40 -0.12 -13.53 -4.87
C ILE A 40 -0.14 -14.35 -3.58
N GLU A 41 -0.25 -15.68 -3.67
CA GLU A 41 -0.10 -16.58 -2.53
C GLU A 41 1.28 -16.43 -1.87
N LYS A 42 2.35 -16.53 -2.66
CA LYS A 42 3.74 -16.34 -2.18
C LYS A 42 3.92 -14.98 -1.51
N LEU A 43 3.37 -13.91 -2.08
CA LEU A 43 3.43 -12.59 -1.47
C LEU A 43 2.66 -12.56 -0.15
N HIS A 44 1.46 -13.14 -0.11
CA HIS A 44 0.64 -13.16 1.08
C HIS A 44 1.32 -13.91 2.22
N ASP A 45 1.83 -15.11 1.95
CA ASP A 45 2.53 -15.94 2.92
C ASP A 45 3.81 -15.27 3.42
N PHE A 46 4.59 -14.69 2.50
CA PHE A 46 5.79 -13.95 2.84
C PHE A 46 5.50 -12.77 3.78
N ILE A 47 4.48 -11.96 3.47
CA ILE A 47 4.12 -10.83 4.34
C ILE A 47 3.58 -11.32 5.69
N SER A 48 2.75 -12.36 5.69
CA SER A 48 2.15 -12.92 6.90
C SER A 48 3.18 -13.49 7.87
N GLN A 49 4.27 -14.06 7.35
CA GLN A 49 5.36 -14.63 8.17
C GLN A 49 6.31 -13.55 8.71
N ASN A 50 6.41 -12.40 8.04
CA ASN A 50 7.42 -11.38 8.31
C ASN A 50 6.83 -10.05 8.83
N ASP A 51 5.55 -10.04 9.23
CA ASP A 51 4.85 -8.85 9.70
C ASP A 51 5.41 -8.25 11.01
N ARG A 52 6.23 -9.01 11.75
CA ARG A 52 6.83 -8.60 13.03
C ARG A 52 8.26 -8.08 12.94
N ASP A 53 8.98 -8.40 11.87
CA ASP A 53 10.44 -8.36 11.81
C ASP A 53 10.97 -7.15 11.02
N ALA A 54 10.70 -5.96 11.57
CA ALA A 54 11.09 -4.69 10.97
C ALA A 54 12.62 -4.52 10.78
N GLU A 55 13.43 -5.24 11.55
CA GLU A 55 14.90 -5.09 11.57
C GLU A 55 15.61 -5.79 10.40
N TYR A 56 14.95 -6.70 9.68
CA TYR A 56 15.54 -7.50 8.60
C TYR A 56 15.15 -7.07 7.18
N TRP A 57 14.49 -5.92 7.03
CA TRP A 57 14.15 -5.33 5.72
C TRP A 57 15.35 -4.64 5.05
N GLN A 58 16.38 -5.44 4.75
CA GLN A 58 17.58 -5.05 4.02
C GLN A 58 17.68 -5.83 2.72
N LEU A 59 18.46 -5.32 1.75
CA LEU A 59 18.55 -5.88 0.40
C LEU A 59 18.96 -7.37 0.38
N ASN A 60 19.89 -7.78 1.24
CA ASN A 60 20.35 -9.17 1.35
C ASN A 60 19.47 -10.03 2.28
N GLY A 61 18.30 -9.53 2.67
CA GLY A 61 17.33 -10.23 3.50
C GLY A 61 15.91 -10.06 2.95
N LEU A 62 14.97 -9.69 3.82
CA LEU A 62 13.54 -9.64 3.48
C LEU A 62 13.22 -8.72 2.30
N LEU A 63 13.97 -7.62 2.10
CA LEU A 63 13.71 -6.74 0.97
C LEU A 63 14.05 -7.42 -0.37
N GLY A 64 15.14 -8.20 -0.42
CA GLY A 64 15.52 -8.95 -1.62
C GLY A 64 14.51 -10.05 -1.95
N GLU A 65 14.01 -10.76 -0.92
CA GLU A 65 12.94 -11.75 -1.09
C GLU A 65 11.64 -11.12 -1.58
N PHE A 66 11.22 -10.00 -0.98
CA PHE A 66 10.06 -9.23 -1.44
C PHE A 66 10.20 -8.83 -2.91
N ILE A 67 11.36 -8.27 -3.30
CA ILE A 67 11.66 -7.93 -4.69
C ILE A 67 11.55 -9.17 -5.59
N ASN A 68 12.12 -10.29 -5.18
CA ASN A 68 12.10 -11.52 -5.96
C ASN A 68 10.67 -12.04 -6.20
N ILE A 69 9.76 -11.84 -5.24
CA ILE A 69 8.34 -12.16 -5.42
C ILE A 69 7.71 -11.21 -6.44
N ILE A 70 7.89 -9.89 -6.30
CA ILE A 70 7.11 -8.91 -7.08
C ILE A 70 7.72 -8.47 -8.42
N LYS A 71 9.01 -8.71 -8.67
CA LYS A 71 9.75 -8.21 -9.85
C LYS A 71 9.12 -8.59 -11.20
N ASN A 72 8.42 -9.72 -11.24
CA ASN A 72 7.80 -10.26 -12.44
C ASN A 72 6.26 -10.18 -12.41
N PHE A 73 5.69 -9.32 -11.56
CA PHE A 73 4.25 -9.09 -11.56
C PHE A 73 3.81 -8.40 -12.86
N ASN A 74 2.66 -8.81 -13.37
CA ASN A 74 2.00 -8.20 -14.51
C ASN A 74 0.60 -7.66 -14.11
N GLN A 75 -0.15 -7.18 -15.09
CA GLN A 75 -1.49 -6.62 -14.85
C GLN A 75 -2.48 -7.65 -14.28
N ASP A 76 -2.40 -8.92 -14.70
CA ASP A 76 -3.28 -9.97 -14.18
C ASP A 76 -2.99 -10.31 -12.72
N ASP A 77 -1.70 -10.34 -12.36
CA ASP A 77 -1.26 -10.53 -10.97
C ASP A 77 -1.79 -9.39 -10.08
N VAL A 78 -1.64 -8.13 -10.52
CA VAL A 78 -2.14 -6.97 -9.79
C VAL A 78 -3.67 -6.93 -9.72
N ARG A 79 -4.36 -7.29 -10.81
CA ARG A 79 -5.83 -7.42 -10.80
C ARG A 79 -6.27 -8.47 -9.79
N PHE A 80 -5.60 -9.63 -9.76
CA PHE A 80 -5.91 -10.70 -8.82
C PHE A 80 -5.63 -10.28 -7.36
N PHE A 81 -4.53 -9.57 -7.10
CA PHE A 81 -4.23 -8.98 -5.80
C PHE A 81 -5.40 -8.12 -5.29
N PHE A 82 -5.92 -7.22 -6.11
CA PHE A 82 -7.05 -6.37 -5.70
C PHE A 82 -8.39 -7.10 -5.63
N ASN A 83 -8.62 -8.13 -6.45
CA ASN A 83 -9.80 -8.98 -6.35
C ASN A 83 -9.83 -9.82 -5.07
N THR A 84 -8.66 -10.03 -4.46
CA THR A 84 -8.50 -10.80 -3.21
C THR A 84 -8.20 -9.90 -2.03
N ILE A 85 -8.38 -8.57 -2.14
CA ILE A 85 -7.99 -7.59 -1.11
C ILE A 85 -8.64 -7.85 0.26
N ASN A 86 -9.83 -8.43 0.27
CA ASN A 86 -10.57 -8.82 1.48
C ASN A 86 -9.90 -9.96 2.27
N LEU A 87 -8.97 -10.68 1.65
CA LEU A 87 -8.20 -11.76 2.25
C LEU A 87 -6.94 -11.24 2.97
N TRP A 88 -6.55 -9.99 2.72
CA TRP A 88 -5.36 -9.39 3.31
C TRP A 88 -5.69 -8.74 4.65
N ASP A 89 -4.79 -8.89 5.63
CA ASP A 89 -4.84 -8.00 6.78
C ASP A 89 -4.51 -6.58 6.33
N SER A 90 -5.25 -5.62 6.87
CA SER A 90 -5.04 -4.21 6.58
C SER A 90 -3.57 -3.83 6.82
N TYR A 91 -2.91 -4.35 7.87
CA TYR A 91 -1.49 -4.11 8.12
C TYR A 91 -0.58 -4.66 7.01
N HIS A 92 -0.94 -5.77 6.35
CA HIS A 92 -0.18 -6.29 5.21
C HIS A 92 -0.13 -5.27 4.07
N LEU A 93 -1.25 -4.59 3.81
CA LEU A 93 -1.34 -3.56 2.77
C LEU A 93 -0.42 -2.37 3.08
N VAL A 94 -0.29 -2.01 4.36
CA VAL A 94 0.64 -0.96 4.82
C VAL A 94 2.09 -1.38 4.62
N ILE A 95 2.45 -2.62 4.96
CA ILE A 95 3.80 -3.14 4.74
C ILE A 95 4.12 -3.09 3.24
N ILE A 96 3.22 -3.62 2.40
CA ILE A 96 3.41 -3.61 0.94
C ILE A 96 3.59 -2.16 0.45
N ALA A 97 2.69 -1.25 0.81
CA ALA A 97 2.77 0.14 0.41
C ALA A 97 4.09 0.81 0.84
N ASP A 98 4.57 0.58 2.06
CA ASP A 98 5.87 1.06 2.55
C ASP A 98 7.03 0.54 1.69
N LYS A 99 7.04 -0.77 1.36
CA LYS A 99 8.12 -1.36 0.55
C LYS A 99 8.10 -0.93 -0.90
N LEU A 100 6.93 -0.66 -1.47
CA LEU A 100 6.85 -0.09 -2.82
C LEU A 100 7.52 1.28 -2.91
N LEU A 101 7.67 2.02 -1.81
CA LEU A 101 8.40 3.30 -1.78
C LEU A 101 9.92 3.15 -1.60
N ASP A 102 10.45 1.92 -1.57
CA ASP A 102 11.90 1.73 -1.55
C ASP A 102 12.50 1.88 -2.97
N PRO A 103 13.49 2.77 -3.18
CA PRO A 103 14.11 2.97 -4.50
C PRO A 103 14.72 1.70 -5.10
N THR A 104 15.22 0.78 -4.26
CA THR A 104 15.78 -0.49 -4.74
C THR A 104 14.67 -1.42 -5.25
N VAL A 105 13.48 -1.35 -4.66
CA VAL A 105 12.29 -2.02 -5.19
C VAL A 105 11.92 -1.43 -6.55
N LYS A 106 11.80 -0.10 -6.65
CA LYS A 106 11.50 0.57 -7.93
C LYS A 106 12.49 0.20 -9.04
N ALA A 107 13.78 0.14 -8.73
CA ALA A 107 14.82 -0.21 -9.70
C ALA A 107 14.72 -1.68 -10.18
N SER A 108 14.06 -2.54 -9.43
CA SER A 108 14.03 -3.99 -9.66
C SER A 108 12.72 -4.49 -10.27
N VAL A 109 11.73 -3.62 -10.45
CA VAL A 109 10.38 -3.97 -10.93
C VAL A 109 10.06 -3.25 -12.24
N LYS A 110 9.29 -3.92 -13.11
CA LYS A 110 8.84 -3.34 -14.38
C LYS A 110 7.42 -2.79 -14.33
N TYR A 111 6.61 -3.27 -13.40
CA TYR A 111 5.21 -2.87 -13.28
C TYR A 111 5.07 -1.48 -12.62
N ASP A 112 3.99 -0.77 -12.96
CA ASP A 112 3.62 0.48 -12.32
C ASP A 112 3.04 0.23 -10.92
N PHE A 113 3.90 0.20 -9.91
CA PHE A 113 3.48 0.05 -8.52
C PHE A 113 3.05 1.36 -7.85
N GLY A 114 3.20 2.52 -8.49
CA GLY A 114 2.62 3.76 -7.97
C GLY A 114 1.09 3.75 -8.13
N PHE A 115 0.56 3.13 -9.19
CA PHE A 115 -0.87 2.80 -9.29
C PHE A 115 -1.32 1.86 -8.16
N VAL A 116 -0.53 0.82 -7.85
CA VAL A 116 -0.83 -0.12 -6.77
C VAL A 116 -0.88 0.59 -5.42
N TYR A 117 0.08 1.49 -5.15
CA TYR A 117 0.10 2.31 -3.94
C TYR A 117 -1.17 3.15 -3.81
N CYS A 118 -1.54 3.88 -4.87
CA CYS A 118 -2.75 4.72 -4.87
C CYS A 118 -4.01 3.90 -4.61
N ARG A 119 -4.10 2.71 -5.23
CA ARG A 119 -5.24 1.82 -5.05
C ARG A 119 -5.30 1.24 -3.63
N ILE A 120 -4.14 0.89 -3.05
CA ILE A 120 -4.05 0.51 -1.63
C ILE A 120 -4.53 1.67 -0.75
N PHE A 121 -4.11 2.91 -0.99
CA PHE A 121 -4.57 4.07 -0.22
C PHE A 121 -6.10 4.22 -0.27
N CYS A 122 -6.73 4.04 -1.43
CA CYS A 122 -8.18 4.11 -1.56
C CYS A 122 -8.89 3.00 -0.79
N LEU A 123 -8.38 1.77 -0.85
CA LEU A 123 -9.02 0.56 -0.30
C LEU A 123 -8.69 0.26 1.16
N TYR A 124 -7.52 0.69 1.64
CA TYR A 124 -7.11 0.50 3.02
C TYR A 124 -8.12 1.19 3.96
N GLU A 125 -8.35 0.56 5.12
CA GLU A 125 -9.39 0.88 6.09
C GLU A 125 -9.79 2.35 6.05
N LYS A 126 -11.10 2.60 5.93
CA LYS A 126 -11.69 3.86 5.43
C LYS A 126 -11.00 5.13 5.96
N LEU A 127 -10.63 5.15 7.24
CA LEU A 127 -10.00 6.29 7.91
C LEU A 127 -8.51 6.12 8.20
N ASP A 128 -7.99 4.89 8.26
CA ASP A 128 -6.58 4.64 8.59
C ASP A 128 -5.63 4.95 7.42
N SER A 129 -6.13 5.15 6.20
CA SER A 129 -5.29 5.49 5.04
C SER A 129 -4.58 6.84 5.14
N TYR A 130 -4.88 7.65 6.15
CA TYR A 130 -4.17 8.90 6.42
C TYR A 130 -2.66 8.73 6.63
N TYR A 131 -2.20 7.55 7.04
CA TYR A 131 -0.76 7.27 7.16
C TYR A 131 -0.01 7.23 5.81
N LEU A 132 -0.74 6.96 4.73
CA LEU A 132 -0.20 6.82 3.38
C LEU A 132 -0.33 8.11 2.55
N VAL A 133 -1.12 9.09 3.04
CA VAL A 133 -1.48 10.29 2.27
C VAL A 133 -0.25 11.11 1.86
N ASP A 134 0.74 11.23 2.75
CA ASP A 134 1.92 12.07 2.54
C ASP A 134 2.87 11.52 1.47
N SER A 135 2.67 10.27 1.03
CA SER A 135 3.54 9.61 0.06
C SER A 135 2.87 9.33 -1.29
N LEU A 136 1.64 9.82 -1.51
CA LEU A 136 0.93 9.65 -2.78
C LEU A 136 1.71 10.22 -3.96
N GLU A 137 2.15 11.47 -3.86
CA GLU A 137 2.95 12.09 -4.92
C GLU A 137 4.30 11.38 -5.13
N ILE A 138 4.95 10.97 -4.04
CA ILE A 138 6.21 10.21 -4.11
C ILE A 138 5.99 8.91 -4.88
N ALA A 139 4.92 8.16 -4.57
CA ALA A 139 4.60 6.93 -5.26
C ALA A 139 4.37 7.15 -6.77
N VAL A 140 3.54 8.13 -7.12
CA VAL A 140 3.22 8.43 -8.53
C VAL A 140 4.47 8.84 -9.30
N ASN A 141 5.25 9.77 -8.76
CA ASN A 141 6.45 10.28 -9.43
C ASN A 141 7.55 9.22 -9.52
N MET A 142 7.72 8.40 -8.47
CA MET A 142 8.73 7.34 -8.45
C MET A 142 8.50 6.30 -9.55
N TYR A 143 7.23 5.99 -9.85
CA TYR A 143 6.87 4.98 -10.83
C TYR A 143 6.52 5.52 -12.21
N ASP A 144 6.49 6.84 -12.39
CA ASP A 144 5.93 7.51 -13.58
C ASP A 144 4.49 7.04 -13.86
N SER A 145 3.68 6.97 -12.80
CA SER A 145 2.37 6.33 -12.84
C SER A 145 1.36 7.18 -13.61
N LYS A 146 0.77 6.58 -14.65
CA LYS A 146 -0.32 7.19 -15.42
C LYS A 146 -1.66 6.83 -14.80
N LEU A 147 -2.10 7.64 -13.85
CA LEU A 147 -3.40 7.45 -13.20
C LEU A 147 -4.54 7.87 -14.13
N ASN A 148 -5.55 7.02 -14.28
CA ASN A 148 -6.76 7.36 -15.03
C ASN A 148 -7.72 8.24 -14.21
N LEU A 149 -8.71 8.83 -14.88
CA LEU A 149 -9.67 9.74 -14.25
C LEU A 149 -10.41 9.10 -13.06
N SER A 150 -10.79 7.82 -13.17
CA SER A 150 -11.46 7.08 -12.08
C SER A 150 -10.60 7.05 -10.83
N MET A 151 -9.31 6.71 -10.95
CA MET A 151 -8.39 6.68 -9.81
C MET A 151 -8.22 8.07 -9.20
N LEU A 152 -8.14 9.12 -10.01
CA LEU A 152 -8.01 10.49 -9.52
C LEU A 152 -9.25 10.94 -8.73
N VAL A 153 -10.45 10.57 -9.20
CA VAL A 153 -11.71 10.80 -8.47
C VAL A 153 -11.75 10.03 -7.15
N ASP A 154 -11.33 8.76 -7.15
CA ASP A 154 -11.26 7.93 -5.95
C ASP A 154 -10.30 8.52 -4.91
N LEU A 155 -9.11 8.97 -5.35
CA LEU A 155 -8.13 9.64 -4.51
C LEU A 155 -8.70 10.92 -3.89
N ALA A 156 -9.28 11.80 -4.71
CA ALA A 156 -9.86 13.05 -4.23
C ALA A 156 -10.99 12.80 -3.22
N THR A 157 -11.85 11.82 -3.50
CA THR A 157 -12.93 11.42 -2.60
C THR A 157 -12.40 10.90 -1.27
N LYS A 158 -11.39 10.02 -1.31
CA LYS A 158 -10.75 9.47 -0.12
C LYS A 158 -10.08 10.55 0.72
N ILE A 159 -9.35 11.48 0.12
CA ILE A 159 -8.68 12.59 0.82
C ILE A 159 -9.71 13.51 1.49
N ASN A 160 -10.77 13.89 0.78
CA ASN A 160 -11.85 14.71 1.35
C ASN A 160 -12.50 14.03 2.55
N LEU A 161 -12.77 12.73 2.43
CA LEU A 161 -13.30 11.93 3.52
C LEU A 161 -12.36 11.91 4.75
N LEU A 162 -11.05 11.73 4.55
CA LEU A 162 -10.08 11.79 5.65
C LEU A 162 -10.08 13.16 6.34
N PHE A 163 -10.19 14.24 5.56
CA PHE A 163 -10.25 15.61 6.09
C PHE A 163 -11.54 15.87 6.88
N GLN A 164 -12.70 15.50 6.34
CA GLN A 164 -14.00 15.60 7.02
C GLN A 164 -14.00 14.88 8.37
N ASN A 165 -13.26 13.77 8.46
CA ASN A 165 -13.09 12.99 9.69
C ASN A 165 -11.88 13.41 10.53
N LYS A 166 -11.28 14.58 10.26
CA LYS A 166 -10.15 15.17 11.00
C LYS A 166 -8.91 14.26 11.09
N GLN A 167 -8.72 13.35 10.13
CA GLN A 167 -7.56 12.45 10.09
C GLN A 167 -6.33 13.10 9.44
N ILE A 168 -6.55 14.11 8.60
CA ILE A 168 -5.51 14.91 7.95
C ILE A 168 -5.74 16.39 8.19
N THR A 169 -4.68 17.18 8.12
CA THR A 169 -4.75 18.64 8.26
C THR A 169 -5.26 19.29 6.97
N LYS A 170 -5.69 20.56 7.07
CA LYS A 170 -6.04 21.35 5.88
C LYS A 170 -4.85 21.48 4.91
N GLN A 171 -3.63 21.62 5.42
CA GLN A 171 -2.43 21.67 4.58
C GLN A 171 -2.25 20.38 3.77
N GLN A 172 -2.47 19.22 4.38
CA GLN A 172 -2.39 17.93 3.68
C GLN A 172 -3.51 17.79 2.64
N LEU A 173 -4.73 18.24 2.94
CA LEU A 173 -5.83 18.30 1.98
C LEU A 173 -5.45 19.16 0.76
N ASP A 174 -5.10 20.42 1.00
CA ASP A 174 -4.84 21.40 -0.05
C ASP A 174 -3.68 20.95 -0.95
N TYR A 175 -2.63 20.41 -0.34
CA TYR A 175 -1.48 19.84 -1.07
C TYR A 175 -1.89 18.70 -2.00
N ASN A 176 -2.59 17.69 -1.48
CA ASN A 176 -2.92 16.50 -2.26
C ASN A 176 -3.99 16.78 -3.32
N LEU A 177 -4.94 17.68 -3.06
CA LEU A 177 -5.90 18.09 -4.09
C LEU A 177 -5.23 18.89 -5.20
N SER A 178 -4.28 19.77 -4.87
CA SER A 178 -3.47 20.48 -5.87
C SER A 178 -2.69 19.50 -6.75
N PHE A 179 -2.06 18.50 -6.14
CA PHE A 179 -1.37 17.43 -6.85
C PHE A 179 -2.30 16.64 -7.79
N ILE A 180 -3.49 16.24 -7.32
CA ILE A 180 -4.49 15.53 -8.15
C ILE A 180 -4.96 16.39 -9.32
N ASN A 181 -5.24 17.67 -9.08
CA ASN A 181 -5.67 18.60 -10.13
C ASN A 181 -4.59 18.77 -11.21
N LYS A 182 -3.31 18.79 -10.82
CA LYS A 182 -2.19 18.81 -11.77
C LYS A 182 -2.22 17.57 -12.68
N LEU A 183 -2.40 16.37 -12.11
CA LEU A 183 -2.50 15.13 -12.89
C LEU A 183 -3.73 15.13 -13.81
N GLN A 184 -4.88 15.63 -13.33
CA GLN A 184 -6.09 15.75 -14.16
C GLN A 184 -5.86 16.68 -15.36
N ASN A 185 -5.20 17.81 -15.15
CA ASN A 185 -4.89 18.75 -16.23
C ASN A 185 -3.92 18.14 -17.25
N GLU A 186 -2.98 17.30 -16.80
CA GLU A 186 -2.08 16.57 -17.70
C GLU A 186 -2.80 15.55 -18.57
N LEU A 187 -3.87 14.91 -18.09
CA LEU A 187 -4.72 14.02 -18.89
C LEU A 187 -5.55 14.74 -19.95
N GLN A 188 -5.84 16.03 -19.75
CA GLN A 188 -6.64 16.84 -20.66
C GLN A 188 -5.81 17.53 -21.74
N LYS A 189 -4.47 17.41 -21.68
CA LYS A 189 -3.60 17.92 -22.75
C LYS A 189 -3.78 17.06 -24.00
N PRO A 190 -3.98 17.69 -25.18
CA PRO A 190 -4.19 16.99 -26.45
C PRO A 190 -2.97 16.16 -26.88
#